data_AF-C5C6F3-F1
#
_entry.id   AF-C5C6F3-F1
#
_cell.length_a   1.000
_cell.length_b   1.000
_cell.length_c   1.000
_cell.angle_alpha   90.00
_cell.angle_beta   90.00
_cell.angle_gamma   90.00
#
_symmetry.space_group_name_H-M   'P 1'
#
loop_
_entity.id
_entity.type
_entity.pdbx_description
1 polymer ?
#
loop_
_entity_poly.entity_id
_entity_poly.type
_entity_poly.pdbx_seq_one_letter_code
_entity_poly.pdbx_strand_id
1 'polypeptide(L)'
;MGPATSVDARTLGRVAVRVCVALAYVALAWAGAVPWWFVIVLGARDLLLVCTIPSLRSRGYRGYPVHAAGTVAVAALAVGAAGLAVGLVPGTWGTVGSVVGWTGAGWGALVSWYGAVLYVRQLAGVLAEPGLSVGPAR
;
A
#
# COMPACT_ATOMS: atom_id res chain seq x y z
N MET A 1 22.48 -31.64 1.32
CA MET A 1 21.05 -31.99 1.21
C MET A 1 20.29 -30.96 2.04
N GLY A 2 19.85 -29.86 1.41
CA GLY A 2 19.35 -28.67 2.12
C GLY A 2 17.83 -28.56 2.08
N PRO A 3 17.15 -28.19 3.18
CA PRO A 3 15.74 -27.86 3.12
C PRO A 3 15.55 -26.35 2.88
N ALA A 4 14.89 -26.04 1.78
CA ALA A 4 14.21 -24.78 1.54
C ALA A 4 13.16 -24.52 2.63
N THR A 5 13.03 -23.26 3.07
CA THR A 5 11.82 -22.54 3.57
C THR A 5 12.12 -21.43 4.60
N SER A 6 13.26 -20.75 4.55
CA SER A 6 13.43 -19.53 5.36
C SER A 6 12.79 -18.35 4.63
N VAL A 7 11.58 -17.96 5.03
CA VAL A 7 11.08 -16.62 4.67
C VAL A 7 12.13 -15.62 5.14
N ASP A 8 12.76 -14.90 4.21
CA ASP A 8 13.86 -13.98 4.53
C ASP A 8 13.43 -12.97 5.60
N ALA A 9 14.26 -12.78 6.63
CA ALA A 9 14.00 -11.81 7.71
C ALA A 9 13.64 -10.41 7.18
N ARG A 10 14.20 -10.02 6.03
CA ARG A 10 13.91 -8.75 5.34
C ARG A 10 12.47 -8.68 4.80
N THR A 11 11.93 -9.80 4.35
CA THR A 11 10.54 -9.88 3.86
C THR A 11 9.56 -9.81 5.02
N LEU A 12 9.83 -10.50 6.12
CA LEU A 12 9.04 -10.39 7.35
C LEU A 12 9.04 -8.95 7.89
N GLY A 13 10.21 -8.30 7.94
CA GLY A 13 10.32 -6.90 8.39
C GLY A 13 9.46 -5.94 7.55
N ARG A 14 9.41 -6.11 6.23
CA ARG A 14 8.57 -5.30 5.34
C ARG A 14 7.08 -5.50 5.58
N VAL A 15 6.66 -6.75 5.80
CA VAL A 15 5.25 -7.07 6.08
C VAL A 15 4.85 -6.51 7.44
N ALA A 16 5.69 -6.71 8.46
CA ALA A 16 5.44 -6.21 9.80
C ALA A 16 5.21 -4.69 9.82
N VAL A 17 6.08 -3.91 9.16
CA VAL A 17 5.91 -2.45 9.07
C VAL A 17 4.57 -2.05 8.45
N ARG A 18 4.14 -2.73 7.38
CA ARG A 18 2.84 -2.43 6.74
C ARG A 18 1.67 -2.71 7.67
N VAL A 19 1.70 -3.84 8.36
CA VAL A 19 0.67 -4.22 9.34
C VAL A 19 0.63 -3.21 10.48
N CYS A 20 1.79 -2.80 11.01
CA CYS A 20 1.88 -1.78 12.05
C CYS A 20 1.25 -0.45 11.61
N VAL A 21 1.54 0.03 10.39
CA VAL A 21 0.94 1.25 9.85
C VAL A 21 -0.57 1.10 9.70
N ALA A 22 -1.05 -0.03 9.18
CA ALA A 22 -2.49 -0.30 9.06
C ALA A 22 -3.18 -0.27 10.44
N LEU A 23 -2.60 -0.95 11.43
CA LEU A 23 -3.10 -0.96 12.81
C LEU A 23 -3.07 0.43 13.45
N ALA A 24 -2.06 1.25 13.16
CA ALA A 24 -1.98 2.63 13.65
C ALA A 24 -3.16 3.48 13.14
N TYR A 25 -3.51 3.36 11.86
CA TYR A 25 -4.69 4.07 11.32
C TYR A 25 -6.01 3.54 11.89
N VAL A 26 -6.12 2.23 12.14
CA VAL A 26 -7.30 1.66 12.82
C VAL A 26 -7.43 2.22 14.24
N ALA A 27 -6.33 2.28 14.99
CA ALA A 27 -6.31 2.86 16.33
C ALA A 27 -6.66 4.36 16.33
N LEU A 28 -6.12 5.13 15.37
CA LEU A 28 -6.44 6.55 15.19
C LEU A 28 -7.90 6.77 14.80
N ALA A 29 -8.49 5.86 14.00
CA ALA A 29 -9.91 5.92 13.68
C ALA A 29 -10.80 5.62 14.89
N TRP A 30 -10.38 4.67 15.72
CA TRP A 30 -11.03 4.40 17.00
C TRP A 30 -10.96 5.61 17.94
N ALA A 31 -9.84 6.31 17.96
CA ALA A 31 -9.66 7.55 18.71
C ALA A 31 -10.45 8.75 18.13
N GLY A 32 -11.14 8.58 17.00
CA GLY A 32 -11.90 9.65 16.34
C GLY A 32 -11.02 10.68 15.60
N ALA A 33 -9.71 10.49 15.55
CA ALA A 33 -8.79 11.37 14.83
C ALA A 33 -8.92 11.22 13.31
N VAL A 34 -9.27 10.01 12.84
CA VAL A 34 -9.40 9.66 11.43
C VAL A 34 -10.78 9.07 11.16
N PRO A 35 -11.49 9.49 10.11
CA PRO A 35 -12.74 8.86 9.70
C PRO A 35 -12.55 7.42 9.21
N TRP A 36 -13.51 6.55 9.52
CA TRP A 36 -13.49 5.15 9.07
C TRP A 36 -13.44 4.98 7.55
N TRP A 37 -14.01 5.92 6.77
CA TRP A 37 -13.93 5.87 5.31
C TRP A 37 -12.48 5.91 4.81
N PHE A 38 -11.59 6.63 5.51
CA PHE A 38 -10.19 6.73 5.14
C PHE A 38 -9.47 5.39 5.33
N VAL A 39 -9.78 4.69 6.43
CA VAL A 39 -9.26 3.35 6.72
C VAL A 39 -9.73 2.34 5.67
N ILE A 40 -11.00 2.41 5.26
CA ILE A 40 -11.56 1.55 4.21
C ILE A 40 -10.86 1.81 2.88
N VAL A 41 -10.66 3.09 2.51
CA VAL A 41 -9.95 3.49 1.30
C VAL A 41 -8.50 3.00 1.29
N LEU A 42 -7.84 2.99 2.45
CA LEU A 42 -6.50 2.44 2.64
C LEU A 42 -6.48 0.90 2.49
N GLY A 43 -7.41 0.22 3.16
CA GLY A 43 -7.51 -1.25 3.15
C GLY A 43 -7.90 -1.83 1.80
N ALA A 44 -8.78 -1.14 1.05
CA ALA A 44 -9.18 -1.56 -0.30
C ALA A 44 -7.97 -1.68 -1.25
N ARG A 45 -6.95 -0.84 -1.07
CA ARG A 45 -5.71 -0.87 -1.86
C ARG A 45 -4.83 -2.07 -1.55
N ASP A 46 -4.70 -2.44 -0.27
CA ASP A 46 -3.98 -3.67 0.10
C ASP A 46 -4.71 -4.91 -0.44
N LEU A 47 -6.05 -4.91 -0.42
CA LEU A 47 -6.86 -5.96 -1.02
C LEU A 47 -6.63 -6.05 -2.54
N LEU A 48 -6.64 -4.91 -3.25
CA LEU A 48 -6.36 -4.84 -4.68
C LEU A 48 -4.96 -5.36 -5.01
N LEU A 49 -3.93 -4.99 -4.24
CA LEU A 49 -2.58 -5.49 -4.43
C LEU A 49 -2.49 -7.00 -4.18
N VAL A 50 -3.11 -7.50 -3.11
CA VAL A 50 -3.14 -8.94 -2.78
C VAL A 50 -3.88 -9.74 -3.84
N CYS A 51 -4.97 -9.24 -4.41
CA CYS A 51 -5.70 -9.89 -5.50
C CYS A 51 -4.94 -9.86 -6.84
N THR A 52 -4.15 -8.82 -7.09
CA THR A 52 -3.50 -8.59 -8.39
C THR A 52 -2.12 -9.25 -8.52
N ILE A 53 -1.37 -9.35 -7.43
CA ILE A 53 -0.02 -9.96 -7.40
C ILE A 53 0.00 -11.44 -7.87
N PRO A 54 -0.94 -12.31 -7.48
CA PRO A 54 -1.01 -13.69 -7.97
C PRO A 54 -1.30 -13.75 -9.48
N SER A 55 -2.14 -12.84 -9.97
CA SER A 55 -2.59 -12.79 -11.37
C SER A 55 -1.51 -12.31 -12.34
N LEU A 56 -0.57 -11.46 -11.90
CA LEU A 56 0.60 -11.10 -12.71
C LEU A 56 1.78 -12.08 -12.56
N ARG A 57 1.94 -12.70 -11.38
CA ARG A 57 3.00 -13.70 -11.15
C ARG A 57 2.86 -14.92 -12.06
N SER A 58 1.64 -15.27 -12.45
CA SER A 58 1.38 -16.37 -13.38
C SER A 58 1.80 -16.08 -14.83
N ARG A 59 2.15 -14.82 -15.18
CA ARG A 59 2.44 -14.42 -16.58
C ARG A 59 3.85 -13.85 -16.81
N GLY A 60 4.78 -14.04 -15.87
CA GLY A 60 6.21 -13.79 -16.11
C GLY A 60 6.68 -12.33 -16.15
N TYR A 61 5.81 -11.35 -15.89
CA TYR A 61 6.20 -9.93 -15.80
C TYR A 61 7.07 -9.67 -14.56
N ARG A 62 8.39 -9.71 -14.75
CA ARG A 62 9.41 -9.39 -13.75
C ARG A 62 9.87 -7.94 -13.94
N GLY A 63 9.29 -7.03 -13.15
CA GLY A 63 9.86 -5.70 -12.95
C GLY A 63 8.97 -4.58 -13.44
N TYR A 64 8.11 -4.09 -12.55
CA TYR A 64 7.55 -2.75 -12.69
C TYR A 64 8.07 -1.85 -11.55
N PRO A 65 8.45 -0.59 -11.83
CA PRO A 65 8.93 0.40 -10.83
C PRO A 65 7.89 0.77 -9.75
N VAL A 66 6.69 0.20 -9.81
CA VAL A 66 5.58 0.37 -8.86
C VAL A 66 5.87 -0.11 -7.43
N HIS A 67 6.87 -0.98 -7.23
CA HIS A 67 7.31 -1.36 -5.88
C HIS A 67 7.92 -0.18 -5.09
N ALA A 68 8.49 0.82 -5.78
CA ALA A 68 8.98 2.04 -5.13
C ALA A 68 7.82 2.89 -4.61
N ALA A 69 6.75 3.06 -5.41
CA ALA A 69 5.55 3.81 -5.01
C ALA A 69 4.87 3.19 -3.77
N GLY A 70 4.86 1.86 -3.67
CA GLY A 70 4.39 1.15 -2.49
C GLY A 70 5.16 1.51 -1.21
N THR A 71 6.49 1.61 -1.30
CA THR A 71 7.36 1.95 -0.17
C THR A 71 7.23 3.42 0.23
N VAL A 72 7.17 4.33 -0.75
CA VAL A 72 6.99 5.77 -0.51
C VAL A 72 5.63 6.06 0.13
N ALA A 73 4.57 5.37 -0.31
CA ALA A 73 3.25 5.47 0.30
C ALA A 73 3.25 5.05 1.77
N VAL A 74 3.86 3.91 2.10
CA VAL A 74 3.92 3.42 3.50
C VAL A 74 4.72 4.39 4.38
N ALA A 75 5.82 4.95 3.87
CA ALA A 75 6.58 5.97 4.60
C ALA A 75 5.75 7.24 4.84
N ALA A 76 5.05 7.75 3.82
CA ALA A 76 4.18 8.92 3.96
C ALA A 76 3.01 8.67 4.94
N LEU A 77 2.40 7.48 4.87
CA LEU A 77 1.34 7.08 5.79
C LEU A 77 1.84 6.97 7.23
N ALA A 78 3.04 6.44 7.46
CA ALA A 78 3.65 6.38 8.79
C ALA A 78 3.88 7.78 9.37
N VAL A 79 4.37 8.73 8.55
CA VAL A 79 4.51 10.14 8.95
C VAL A 79 3.15 10.76 9.24
N GLY A 80 2.14 10.48 8.42
CA GLY A 80 0.76 10.93 8.64
C GLY A 80 0.20 10.42 9.97
N ALA A 81 0.38 9.13 10.27
CA ALA A 81 -0.09 8.53 11.52
C ALA A 81 0.62 9.12 12.75
N ALA A 82 1.93 9.32 12.67
CA ALA A 82 2.69 9.97 13.75
C ALA A 82 2.24 11.43 13.96
N GLY A 83 2.04 12.19 12.88
CA GLY A 83 1.52 13.56 12.97
C GLY A 83 0.13 13.62 13.59
N LEU A 84 -0.79 12.75 13.15
CA LEU A 84 -2.15 12.66 13.69
C LEU A 84 -2.16 12.26 15.17
N ALA A 85 -1.26 11.38 15.60
CA ALA A 85 -1.11 11.04 17.00
C ALA A 85 -0.65 12.23 17.85
N VAL A 86 0.29 13.04 17.36
CA VAL A 86 0.68 14.31 18.00
C VAL A 86 -0.49 15.31 17.98
N GLY A 87 -1.34 15.24 16.96
CA GLY A 87 -2.53 16.05 16.81
C GLY A 87 -3.56 15.92 17.93
N LEU A 88 -3.50 14.82 18.70
CA LEU A 88 -4.35 14.59 19.87
C LEU A 88 -3.93 15.41 21.10
N VAL A 89 -2.74 16.00 21.10
CA VAL A 89 -2.24 16.81 22.22
C VAL A 89 -2.87 18.20 22.19
N PRO A 90 -3.38 18.74 23.31
CA PRO A 90 -3.92 20.10 23.34
C PRO A 90 -2.84 21.17 23.06
N GLY A 91 -3.23 22.25 22.37
CA GLY A 91 -2.37 23.42 22.14
C GLY A 91 -1.82 23.53 20.71
N THR A 92 -0.88 24.45 20.51
CA THR A 92 -0.30 24.78 19.20
C THR A 92 0.36 23.57 18.54
N TRP A 93 1.04 22.73 19.32
CA TRP A 93 1.67 21.49 18.85
C TRP A 93 0.66 20.47 18.32
N GLY A 94 -0.56 20.41 18.88
CA GLY A 94 -1.64 19.57 18.37
C GLY A 94 -2.18 20.05 17.04
N THR A 95 -2.31 21.36 16.85
CA THR A 95 -2.73 21.92 15.56
C THR A 95 -1.69 21.62 14.47
N VAL A 96 -0.41 21.82 14.76
CA VAL A 96 0.68 21.50 13.82
C VAL A 96 0.73 20.01 13.52
N GLY A 97 0.62 19.16 14.56
CA GLY A 97 0.57 17.70 14.42
C GLY A 97 -0.59 17.27 13.52
N SER A 98 -1.78 17.83 13.72
CA SER A 98 -2.95 17.54 12.89
C SER A 98 -2.75 17.92 11.43
N VAL A 99 -2.18 19.10 11.14
CA VAL A 99 -1.91 19.54 9.76
C VAL A 99 -0.88 18.64 9.08
N VAL A 100 0.24 18.35 9.75
CA VAL A 100 1.28 17.45 9.23
C VAL A 100 0.71 16.04 9.03
N GLY A 101 -0.10 15.60 9.99
CA GLY A 101 -0.76 14.30 9.99
C GLY A 101 -1.69 14.12 8.80
N TRP A 102 -2.60 15.06 8.59
CA TRP A 102 -3.53 15.05 7.45
C TRP A 102 -2.84 15.24 6.10
N THR A 103 -1.79 16.06 6.05
CA THR A 103 -0.98 16.22 4.83
C THR A 103 -0.27 14.91 4.46
N GLY A 104 0.38 14.28 5.44
CA GLY A 104 1.05 12.98 5.25
C GLY A 104 0.08 11.85 4.91
N ALA A 105 -1.08 11.80 5.58
CA ALA A 105 -2.13 10.84 5.29
C ALA A 105 -2.69 11.03 3.87
N GLY A 106 -3.02 12.27 3.50
CA GLY A 106 -3.55 12.61 2.17
C GLY A 106 -2.57 12.28 1.04
N TRP A 107 -1.30 12.68 1.17
CA TRP A 107 -0.26 12.30 0.20
C TRP A 107 0.03 10.81 0.18
N GLY A 108 0.05 10.16 1.33
CA GLY A 108 0.15 8.71 1.42
C GLY A 108 -0.98 8.01 0.66
N ALA A 109 -2.22 8.47 0.81
CA ALA A 109 -3.38 7.95 0.09
C ALA A 109 -3.32 8.23 -1.42
N LEU A 110 -2.94 9.44 -1.84
CA LEU A 110 -2.83 9.80 -3.26
C LEU A 110 -1.76 8.97 -3.99
N VAL A 111 -0.57 8.83 -3.41
CA VAL A 111 0.49 7.96 -3.96
C VAL A 111 0.05 6.49 -3.98
N SER A 112 -0.69 6.07 -2.96
CA SER A 112 -1.25 4.72 -2.87
C SER A 112 -2.23 4.41 -4.00
N TRP A 113 -3.12 5.35 -4.29
CA TRP A 113 -4.16 5.24 -5.33
C TRP A 113 -3.59 5.35 -6.73
N TYR A 114 -2.61 6.22 -6.95
CA TYR A 114 -1.95 6.34 -8.25
C TYR A 114 -1.34 5.01 -8.70
N GLY A 115 -0.71 4.26 -7.78
CA GLY A 115 -0.22 2.91 -8.06
C GLY A 115 -1.33 1.91 -8.39
N ALA A 116 -2.46 1.97 -7.68
CA ALA A 116 -3.60 1.06 -7.91
C ALA A 116 -4.26 1.30 -9.28
N VAL A 117 -4.48 2.56 -9.66
CA VAL A 117 -5.09 2.93 -10.95
C VAL A 117 -4.23 2.49 -12.13
N LEU A 118 -2.90 2.67 -12.04
CA LEU A 118 -1.98 2.19 -13.07
C LEU A 118 -2.04 0.66 -13.25
N TYR A 119 -2.20 -0.08 -12.15
CA TYR A 119 -2.35 -1.54 -12.18
C TYR A 119 -3.66 -1.98 -12.83
N VAL A 120 -4.79 -1.33 -12.50
CA VAL A 120 -6.09 -1.63 -13.13
C VAL A 120 -6.04 -1.37 -14.63
N ARG A 121 -5.38 -0.29 -15.06
CA ARG A 121 -5.20 0.02 -16.49
C ARG A 121 -4.34 -1.02 -17.21
N GLN A 122 -3.29 -1.54 -16.57
CA GLN A 122 -2.47 -2.62 -17.14
C GLN A 122 -3.26 -3.93 -17.27
N LEU A 123 -4.05 -4.29 -16.25
CA LEU A 123 -4.91 -5.47 -16.32
C LEU A 123 -5.95 -5.35 -17.43
N ALA A 124 -6.56 -4.17 -17.58
CA ALA A 124 -7.51 -3.89 -18.65
C ALA A 124 -6.84 -3.99 -20.04
N GLY A 125 -5.61 -3.51 -20.19
CA GLY A 125 -4.84 -3.66 -21.44
C GLY A 125 -4.53 -5.12 -21.79
N VAL A 126 -4.18 -5.93 -20.79
CA VAL A 126 -3.88 -7.36 -20.99
C VAL A 126 -5.14 -8.19 -21.30
N LEU A 127 -6.29 -7.83 -20.73
CA LEU A 127 -7.57 -8.46 -21.06
C LEU A 127 -8.10 -8.02 -22.43
N ALA A 128 -7.65 -6.86 -22.94
CA ALA A 128 -8.02 -6.34 -24.25
C ALA A 128 -7.23 -6.95 -25.43
N GLU A 129 -6.17 -7.75 -25.18
CA GLU A 129 -5.49 -8.54 -26.22
C GLU A 129 -5.80 -10.05 -26.12
N PRO A 130 -6.96 -10.52 -26.61
CA PRO A 130 -7.31 -11.94 -26.68
C PRO A 130 -6.70 -12.65 -27.91
N GLY A 131 -5.40 -12.50 -28.20
CA GLY A 131 -4.90 -12.82 -29.56
C GLY A 131 -3.46 -13.26 -29.81
N LEU A 132 -2.66 -13.73 -28.85
CA LEU A 132 -1.38 -14.38 -29.18
C LEU A 132 -1.43 -15.89 -28.95
N SER A 133 -1.73 -16.60 -30.03
CA SER A 133 -1.47 -18.02 -30.21
C SER A 133 0.03 -18.30 -30.04
N VAL A 134 0.42 -18.88 -28.91
CA VAL A 134 1.72 -19.54 -28.77
C VAL A 134 1.66 -20.82 -29.61
N GLY A 135 2.17 -20.75 -30.84
CA GLY A 135 2.36 -21.93 -31.67
C GLY A 135 3.41 -22.87 -31.05
N PRO A 136 3.26 -24.20 -31.16
CA PRO A 136 4.22 -25.14 -30.59
C PRO A 136 5.59 -24.93 -31.23
N ALA A 137 6.60 -24.75 -30.37
CA ALA A 137 8.00 -24.76 -30.75
C ALA A 137 8.30 -26.08 -31.47
N ARG A 138 8.60 -25.99 -32.77
CA ARG A 138 9.25 -27.06 -33.52
C ARG A 138 10.76 -26.93 -33.38
#